data_AF-A0A2H0X9I9-F1
#
_entry.id   AF-A0A2H0X9I9-F1
#
_cell.length_a   1.000
_cell.length_b   1.000
_cell.length_c   1.000
_cell.angle_alpha   90.00
_cell.angle_beta   90.00
_cell.angle_gamma   90.00
#
_symmetry.space_group_name_H-M   'P 1'
#
loop_
_entity.id
_entity.type
_entity.pdbx_description
1 polymer ?
#
loop_
_entity_poly.entity_id
_entity_poly.type
_entity_poly.pdbx_seq_one_letter_code
_entity_poly.pdbx_strand_id
1 'polypeptide(L)'
;MYYKDQSSLPLEERLLSNMDTPEALDINLLCQDLKLLLEEKPIHRPTYNFSDHTRSVETVAIPPTPVVIIEGIFAFATEQLRWLTGLEIYLEVDDDLRLARRIMRDVREKRNGSLEGALNQYLTSARPMHKMFVEPQRVWADIIINWNDRKPDAVDVVAAKIKQHLISHD
;
A
#
# COMPACT_ATOMS: atom_id res chain seq x y z
N MET A 1 1.90 3.28 8.56
CA MET A 1 1.52 3.57 7.15
C MET A 1 1.92 5.00 6.86
N TYR A 2 2.41 5.28 5.66
CA TYR A 2 2.90 6.60 5.24
C TYR A 2 1.76 7.53 4.81
N TYR A 3 0.66 7.61 5.57
CA TYR A 3 -0.32 8.67 5.34
C TYR A 3 0.24 10.01 5.81
N LYS A 4 -0.19 11.10 5.17
CA LYS A 4 0.13 12.46 5.61
C LYS A 4 -0.33 12.67 7.04
N ASP A 5 0.47 13.41 7.80
CA ASP A 5 0.07 13.85 9.13
C ASP A 5 -1.02 14.93 8.99
N GLN A 6 -2.17 14.66 9.59
CA GLN A 6 -3.32 15.56 9.62
C GLN A 6 -3.59 16.07 11.05
N SER A 7 -2.63 15.94 11.96
CA SER A 7 -2.76 16.32 13.37
C SER A 7 -3.11 17.81 13.57
N SER A 8 -2.80 18.66 12.58
CA SER A 8 -3.16 20.07 12.56
C SER A 8 -4.63 20.36 12.19
N LEU A 9 -5.33 19.42 11.54
CA LEU A 9 -6.73 19.58 11.14
C LEU A 9 -7.68 19.15 12.27
N PRO A 10 -8.88 19.74 12.40
CA PRO A 10 -9.94 19.21 13.26
C PRO A 10 -10.38 17.81 12.83
N LEU A 11 -10.84 16.97 13.77
CA LEU A 11 -11.27 15.59 13.48
C LEU A 11 -12.34 15.52 12.39
N GLU A 12 -13.29 16.46 12.41
CA GLU A 12 -14.37 16.55 11.41
C GLU A 12 -13.84 16.69 9.98
N GLU A 13 -12.78 17.46 9.77
CA GLU A 13 -12.13 17.61 8.46
C GLU A 13 -11.31 16.39 8.08
N ARG A 14 -10.65 15.73 9.04
CA ARG A 14 -9.90 14.48 8.80
C ARG A 14 -10.83 13.37 8.30
N LEU A 15 -12.03 13.27 8.87
CA LEU A 15 -13.04 12.28 8.48
C LEU A 15 -13.55 12.45 7.04
N LEU A 16 -13.45 13.67 6.48
CA LEU A 16 -13.81 13.95 5.09
C LEU A 16 -12.69 13.67 4.09
N SER A 17 -11.47 13.39 4.56
CA SER A 17 -10.32 13.15 3.70
C SER A 17 -10.46 11.84 2.93
N ASN A 18 -10.29 11.91 1.61
CA ASN A 18 -10.26 10.70 0.78
C ASN A 18 -8.89 10.02 0.86
N MET A 19 -8.83 8.94 1.63
CA MET A 19 -7.62 8.14 1.85
C MET A 19 -7.28 7.21 0.68
N ASP A 20 -8.17 7.07 -0.31
CA ASP A 20 -7.95 6.28 -1.52
C ASP A 20 -7.30 7.11 -2.64
N THR A 21 -6.53 8.16 -2.32
CA THR A 21 -5.81 9.00 -3.30
C THR A 21 -4.29 8.96 -3.06
N PRO A 22 -3.44 9.05 -4.11
CA PRO A 22 -2.00 9.18 -3.93
C PRO A 22 -1.61 10.37 -3.04
N GLU A 23 -2.37 11.46 -3.09
CA GLU A 23 -2.14 12.68 -2.31
C GLU A 23 -2.35 12.47 -0.81
N ALA A 24 -3.07 11.44 -0.39
CA ALA A 24 -3.19 11.08 1.02
C ALA A 24 -1.88 10.52 1.60
N LEU A 25 -0.96 10.04 0.74
CA LEU A 25 0.33 9.51 1.16
C LEU A 25 1.40 10.59 1.26
N ASP A 26 2.27 10.41 2.24
CA ASP A 26 3.52 11.14 2.41
C ASP A 26 4.64 10.41 1.64
N ILE A 27 4.57 10.53 0.31
CA ILE A 27 5.51 9.89 -0.62
C ILE A 27 6.93 10.37 -0.38
N ASN A 28 7.12 11.65 -0.02
CA ASN A 28 8.44 12.20 0.26
C ASN A 28 9.09 11.51 1.46
N LEU A 29 8.35 11.33 2.56
CA LEU A 29 8.84 10.62 3.73
C LEU A 29 9.14 9.16 3.41
N LEU A 30 8.26 8.47 2.66
CA LEU A 30 8.52 7.10 2.23
C LEU A 30 9.81 7.00 1.39
N CYS A 31 9.99 7.87 0.40
CA CYS A 31 11.20 7.92 -0.42
C CYS A 31 12.46 8.22 0.42
N GLN A 32 12.37 9.09 1.42
CA GLN A 32 13.48 9.39 2.32
C GLN A 32 13.87 8.15 3.14
N ASP A 33 12.89 7.48 3.73
CA ASP A 33 13.11 6.26 4.50
C ASP A 33 13.68 5.13 3.65
N LEU A 34 13.19 4.96 2.41
CA LEU A 34 13.73 3.98 1.47
C LEU A 34 15.19 4.26 1.11
N LYS A 35 15.55 5.53 0.88
CA LYS A 35 16.96 5.90 0.63
C LYS A 35 17.85 5.57 1.82
N LEU A 36 17.39 5.82 3.05
CA LEU A 36 18.13 5.44 4.25
C LEU A 36 18.33 3.92 4.33
N LEU A 37 17.29 3.13 4.06
CA LEU A 37 17.40 1.67 4.05
C LEU A 37 18.37 1.17 2.96
N LEU A 38 18.38 1.79 1.77
CA LEU A 38 19.33 1.50 0.69
C LEU A 38 20.77 1.88 1.06
N GLU A 39 20.96 2.87 1.93
CA GLU A 39 22.25 3.26 2.51
C GLU A 39 22.61 2.45 3.77
N GLU A 40 21.93 1.33 4.02
CA GLU A 40 22.10 0.47 5.19
C GLU A 40 21.90 1.18 6.54
N LYS A 41 21.05 2.21 6.58
CA LYS A 41 20.70 2.95 7.79
C LYS A 41 19.32 2.52 8.30
N PRO A 42 19.14 2.40 9.63
CA PRO A 42 17.84 2.10 10.21
C PRO A 42 16.89 3.31 10.06
N ILE A 43 15.58 3.02 10.06
CA ILE A 43 14.53 4.05 10.02
C ILE A 43 13.53 3.85 11.17
N HIS A 44 12.73 4.89 11.41
CA HIS A 44 11.58 4.86 12.31
C HIS A 44 10.29 5.03 11.50
N ARG A 45 9.77 3.92 11.00
CA ARG A 45 8.60 3.92 10.13
C ARG A 45 7.37 4.47 10.87
N PRO A 46 6.62 5.43 10.30
CA PRO A 46 5.43 5.97 10.94
C PRO A 46 4.30 4.94 11.03
N THR A 47 3.53 5.00 12.10
CA THR A 47 2.25 4.29 12.24
C THR A 47 1.07 5.23 12.06
N TYR A 48 -0.10 4.69 11.76
CA TYR A 48 -1.32 5.48 11.53
C TYR A 48 -2.38 5.07 12.53
N ASN A 49 -2.98 6.06 13.19
CA ASN A 49 -4.09 5.84 14.11
C ASN A 49 -5.40 5.98 13.35
N PHE A 50 -6.07 4.85 13.12
CA PHE A 50 -7.36 4.81 12.43
C PHE A 50 -8.51 5.39 13.25
N SER A 51 -8.40 5.45 14.57
CA SER A 51 -9.41 6.07 15.43
C SER A 51 -9.38 7.59 15.33
N ASP A 52 -8.17 8.16 15.30
CA ASP A 52 -7.95 9.62 15.28
C ASP A 52 -7.78 10.20 13.87
N HIS A 53 -7.83 9.32 12.86
CA HIS A 53 -7.63 9.63 11.44
C HIS A 53 -6.37 10.46 11.17
N THR A 54 -5.27 10.15 11.86
CA THR A 54 -4.00 10.84 11.66
C THR A 54 -2.80 9.95 11.97
N ARG A 55 -1.59 10.43 11.62
CA ARG A 55 -0.33 9.79 11.97
C ARG A 55 -0.19 9.68 13.49
N SER A 56 0.24 8.50 13.95
CA SER A 56 0.52 8.27 15.36
C SER A 56 1.88 8.87 15.73
N VAL A 57 2.04 9.22 17.01
CA VAL A 57 3.35 9.57 17.60
C VAL A 57 4.27 8.34 17.66
N GLU A 58 3.68 7.14 17.74
CA GLU A 58 4.43 5.89 17.78
C GLU A 58 5.01 5.53 16.40
N THR A 59 6.26 5.09 16.41
CA THR A 59 6.98 4.60 15.23
C THR A 59 7.45 3.18 15.45
N VAL A 60 7.71 2.46 14.35
CA VAL A 60 8.30 1.13 14.38
C VAL A 60 9.72 1.24 13.85
N ALA A 61 10.70 0.86 14.67
CA ALA A 61 12.09 0.76 14.22
C ALA A 61 12.22 -0.36 13.18
N ILE A 62 12.78 -0.04 12.01
CA ILE A 62 13.05 -0.99 10.95
C ILE A 62 14.56 -0.99 10.70
N PRO A 63 15.26 -2.12 10.95
CA PRO A 63 16.67 -2.23 10.62
C PRO A 63 16.87 -2.33 9.10
N PRO A 64 18.05 -1.98 8.59
CA PRO A 64 18.39 -2.26 7.20
C PRO A 64 18.40 -3.78 6.95
N THR A 65 17.93 -4.20 5.79
CA THR A 65 17.91 -5.60 5.37
C THR A 65 18.19 -5.70 3.87
N PRO A 66 18.70 -6.85 3.37
CA PRO A 66 18.98 -7.01 1.94
C PRO A 66 17.75 -6.91 1.03
N VAL A 67 16.54 -7.12 1.56
CA VAL A 67 15.28 -7.07 0.81
C VAL A 67 14.27 -6.22 1.57
N VAL A 68 13.85 -5.12 0.95
CA VAL A 68 12.75 -4.28 1.46
C VAL A 68 11.52 -4.52 0.59
N ILE A 69 10.40 -4.90 1.23
CA ILE A 69 9.11 -5.06 0.55
C ILE A 69 8.24 -3.86 0.86
N ILE A 70 7.82 -3.16 -0.18
CA ILE A 70 6.81 -2.10 -0.11
C ILE A 70 5.50 -2.68 -0.59
N GLU A 71 4.49 -2.67 0.27
CA GLU A 71 3.13 -3.06 -0.11
C GLU A 71 2.14 -1.91 0.00
N GLY A 72 1.15 -1.90 -0.91
CA GLY A 72 0.07 -0.92 -0.89
C GLY A 72 -0.52 -0.70 -2.29
N ILE A 73 -1.73 -0.13 -2.33
CA ILE A 73 -2.44 0.18 -3.58
C ILE A 73 -1.76 1.28 -4.41
N PHE A 74 -0.77 1.98 -3.84
CA PHE A 74 0.01 3.05 -4.48
C PHE A 74 1.52 2.79 -4.43
N ALA A 75 1.95 1.54 -4.29
CA ALA A 75 3.35 1.17 -4.07
C ALA A 75 4.31 1.66 -5.18
N PHE A 76 3.81 1.92 -6.39
CA PHE A 76 4.60 2.49 -7.49
C PHE A 76 3.82 3.57 -8.26
N ALA A 77 2.94 4.30 -7.54
CA ALA A 77 2.09 5.34 -8.10
C ALA A 77 2.88 6.53 -8.65
N THR A 78 4.01 6.85 -8.01
CA THR A 78 4.87 7.97 -8.42
C THR A 78 6.13 7.45 -9.10
N GLU A 79 6.64 8.25 -10.03
CA GLU A 79 7.93 7.98 -10.65
C GLU A 79 9.03 7.88 -9.59
N GLN A 80 9.05 8.79 -8.61
CA GLN A 80 10.02 8.79 -7.51
C GLN A 80 10.13 7.46 -6.77
N LEU A 81 9.01 6.76 -6.54
CA LEU A 81 9.04 5.43 -5.92
C LEU A 81 9.63 4.39 -6.86
N ARG A 82 9.25 4.41 -8.14
CA ARG A 82 9.76 3.48 -9.15
C ARG A 82 11.27 3.58 -9.36
N TRP A 83 11.87 4.75 -9.16
CA TRP A 83 13.33 4.91 -9.21
C TRP A 83 14.07 4.31 -8.01
N LEU A 84 13.36 3.97 -6.92
CA LEU A 84 13.92 3.40 -5.70
C LEU A 84 13.63 1.90 -5.57
N THR A 85 12.81 1.33 -6.45
CA THR A 85 12.47 -0.09 -6.49
C THR A 85 13.19 -0.80 -7.64
N GLY A 86 13.34 -2.11 -7.54
CA GLY A 86 14.02 -2.93 -8.56
C GLY A 86 13.25 -4.16 -9.03
N LEU A 87 12.03 -4.35 -8.53
CA LEU A 87 11.11 -5.41 -8.94
C LEU A 87 9.68 -5.01 -8.60
N GLU A 88 8.88 -4.70 -9.62
CA GLU A 88 7.48 -4.31 -9.45
C GLU A 88 6.53 -5.50 -9.68
N ILE A 89 5.69 -5.79 -8.69
CA ILE A 89 4.74 -6.90 -8.73
C ILE A 89 3.31 -6.37 -8.57
N TYR A 90 2.45 -6.66 -9.55
CA TYR A 90 1.03 -6.32 -9.50
C TYR A 90 0.19 -7.58 -9.27
N LEU A 91 -0.64 -7.57 -8.23
CA LEU A 91 -1.61 -8.64 -7.98
C LEU A 91 -2.93 -8.33 -8.67
N GLU A 92 -3.24 -9.06 -9.74
CA GLU A 92 -4.50 -8.96 -10.47
C GLU A 92 -5.55 -9.86 -9.82
N VAL A 93 -6.67 -9.28 -9.40
CA VAL A 93 -7.81 -9.99 -8.82
C VAL A 93 -9.09 -9.37 -9.33
N ASP A 94 -10.07 -10.20 -9.69
CA ASP A 94 -11.37 -9.77 -10.19
C ASP A 94 -12.09 -8.84 -9.18
N ASP A 95 -12.79 -7.83 -9.71
CA ASP A 95 -13.43 -6.76 -8.93
C ASP A 95 -14.42 -7.30 -7.89
N ASP A 96 -15.20 -8.31 -8.26
CA ASP A 96 -16.20 -8.95 -7.42
C ASP A 96 -15.57 -9.72 -6.25
N LEU A 97 -14.48 -10.44 -6.51
CA LEU A 97 -13.69 -11.12 -5.49
C LEU A 97 -13.06 -10.11 -4.53
N ARG A 98 -12.51 -9.00 -5.03
CA ARG A 98 -11.96 -7.93 -4.20
C ARG A 98 -13.05 -7.26 -3.35
N LEU A 99 -14.21 -6.97 -3.93
CA LEU A 99 -15.35 -6.39 -3.23
C LEU A 99 -15.86 -7.32 -2.13
N ALA A 100 -16.06 -8.60 -2.43
CA ALA A 100 -16.50 -9.59 -1.46
C ALA A 100 -15.52 -9.70 -0.28
N ARG A 101 -14.21 -9.79 -0.57
CA ARG A 101 -13.14 -9.81 0.45
C ARG A 101 -13.15 -8.53 1.30
N ARG A 102 -13.32 -7.35 0.67
CA ARG A 102 -13.39 -6.06 1.36
C ARG A 102 -14.59 -5.97 2.29
N ILE A 103 -15.79 -6.30 1.82
CA ILE A 103 -17.01 -6.30 2.64
C ILE A 103 -16.85 -7.23 3.84
N MET A 104 -16.39 -8.46 3.61
CA MET A 104 -16.18 -9.43 4.69
C MET A 104 -15.20 -8.90 5.75
N ARG A 105 -14.08 -8.29 5.32
CA ARG A 105 -13.11 -7.66 6.23
C ARG A 105 -13.73 -6.50 7.00
N ASP A 106 -14.35 -5.55 6.29
CA ASP A 106 -14.84 -4.30 6.89
C ASP A 106 -15.97 -4.56 7.89
N VAL A 107 -16.82 -5.55 7.63
CA VAL A 107 -17.87 -5.99 8.56
C VAL A 107 -17.28 -6.74 9.77
N ARG A 108 -16.36 -7.70 9.55
CA ARG A 108 -15.73 -8.46 10.65
C ARG A 108 -14.93 -7.57 11.60
N GLU A 109 -14.19 -6.62 11.02
CA GLU A 109 -13.31 -5.70 11.77
C GLU A 109 -14.01 -4.40 12.17
N LYS A 110 -15.31 -4.26 11.88
CA LYS A 110 -16.15 -3.08 12.20
C LYS A 110 -15.58 -1.75 11.69
N ARG A 111 -14.83 -1.75 10.58
CA ARG A 111 -14.18 -0.55 10.02
C ARG A 111 -15.16 0.49 9.50
N ASN A 112 -16.30 0.05 8.96
CA ASN A 112 -17.28 0.91 8.29
C ASN A 112 -18.69 0.84 8.92
N GLY A 113 -18.80 0.28 10.13
CA GLY A 113 -20.03 0.20 10.92
C GLY A 113 -21.12 -0.76 10.38
N SER A 114 -21.33 -0.82 9.06
CA SER A 114 -22.38 -1.63 8.41
C SER A 114 -22.02 -2.08 6.99
N LEU A 115 -22.77 -3.05 6.46
CA LEU A 115 -22.69 -3.48 5.06
C LEU A 115 -22.96 -2.32 4.09
N GLU A 116 -23.99 -1.53 4.37
CA GLU A 116 -24.38 -0.37 3.55
C GLU A 116 -23.26 0.67 3.51
N GLY A 117 -22.62 0.96 4.65
CA GLY A 117 -21.47 1.87 4.72
C GLY A 117 -20.30 1.38 3.88
N ALA A 118 -19.97 0.08 3.97
CA ALA A 118 -18.89 -0.51 3.18
C ALA A 118 -19.18 -0.46 1.66
N LEU A 119 -20.42 -0.73 1.25
CA LEU A 119 -20.84 -0.64 -0.15
C LEU A 119 -20.82 0.80 -0.65
N ASN A 120 -21.34 1.75 0.13
CA ASN A 120 -21.35 3.16 -0.24
C ASN A 120 -19.92 3.67 -0.42
N GLN A 121 -19.01 3.41 0.52
CA GLN A 121 -17.59 3.79 0.41
C GLN A 121 -16.93 3.16 -0.84
N TYR A 122 -17.26 1.91 -1.16
CA TYR A 122 -16.74 1.27 -2.36
C TYR A 122 -17.20 1.98 -3.64
N LEU A 123 -18.50 2.30 -3.74
CA LEU A 123 -19.07 2.92 -4.93
C LEU A 123 -18.63 4.38 -5.12
N THR A 124 -18.54 5.14 -4.03
CA THR A 124 -18.24 6.58 -4.08
C THR A 124 -16.76 6.90 -4.06
N SER A 125 -15.91 6.04 -3.45
CA SER A 125 -14.47 6.27 -3.32
C SER A 125 -13.64 5.15 -3.93
N ALA A 126 -13.67 3.95 -3.36
CA ALA A 126 -12.63 2.96 -3.67
C ALA A 126 -12.62 2.51 -5.14
N ARG A 127 -13.80 2.31 -5.75
CA ARG A 127 -13.92 1.92 -7.15
C ARG A 127 -13.47 3.01 -8.13
N PRO A 128 -13.96 4.26 -8.06
CA PRO A 128 -13.47 5.31 -8.96
C PRO A 128 -11.98 5.58 -8.75
N MET A 129 -11.49 5.60 -7.51
CA MET A 129 -10.06 5.81 -7.23
C MET A 129 -9.19 4.65 -7.69
N HIS A 130 -9.67 3.40 -7.58
CA HIS A 130 -8.97 2.25 -8.15
C HIS A 130 -8.75 2.42 -9.64
N LYS A 131 -9.81 2.76 -10.40
CA LYS A 131 -9.71 2.97 -11.85
C LYS A 131 -8.81 4.14 -12.22
N MET A 132 -8.83 5.20 -11.41
CA MET A 132 -8.08 6.42 -11.69
C MET A 132 -6.58 6.29 -11.35
N PHE A 133 -6.24 5.61 -10.26
CA PHE A 133 -4.89 5.65 -9.69
C PHE A 133 -4.26 4.28 -9.47
N VAL A 134 -5.02 3.23 -9.19
CA VAL A 134 -4.47 1.89 -8.85
C VAL A 134 -4.30 1.02 -10.09
N GLU A 135 -5.34 0.88 -10.91
CA GLU A 135 -5.33 0.08 -12.13
C GLU A 135 -4.28 0.57 -13.14
N PRO A 136 -4.10 1.88 -13.40
CA PRO A 136 -3.09 2.36 -14.33
C PRO A 136 -1.65 2.02 -13.93
N GLN A 137 -1.38 1.80 -12.63
CA GLN A 137 -0.04 1.40 -12.19
C GLN A 137 0.40 0.07 -12.82
N ARG A 138 -0.54 -0.82 -13.15
CA ARG A 138 -0.28 -2.15 -13.75
C ARG A 138 0.74 -2.11 -14.89
N VAL A 139 0.77 -1.05 -15.69
CA VAL A 139 1.68 -0.92 -16.86
C VAL A 139 3.16 -0.87 -16.48
N TRP A 140 3.47 -0.56 -15.21
CA TRP A 140 4.82 -0.49 -14.69
C TRP A 140 5.28 -1.78 -14.00
N ALA A 141 4.43 -2.81 -13.94
CA ALA A 141 4.78 -4.06 -13.26
C ALA A 141 5.66 -4.94 -14.14
N ASP A 142 6.77 -5.44 -13.58
CA ASP A 142 7.58 -6.49 -14.20
C ASP A 142 6.83 -7.83 -14.22
N ILE A 143 6.07 -8.09 -13.15
CA ILE A 143 5.33 -9.34 -12.95
C ILE A 143 3.88 -9.01 -12.60
N ILE A 144 2.95 -9.56 -13.37
CA ILE A 144 1.52 -9.57 -13.03
C ILE A 144 1.15 -10.98 -12.58
N ILE A 145 0.62 -11.10 -11.37
CA ILE A 145 0.18 -12.36 -10.81
C ILE A 145 -1.34 -12.35 -10.72
N ASN A 146 -1.99 -13.27 -11.44
CA ASN A 146 -3.40 -13.53 -11.19
C ASN A 146 -3.55 -14.20 -9.81
N TRP A 147 -4.27 -13.52 -8.91
CA TRP A 147 -4.43 -13.89 -7.52
C TRP A 147 -5.89 -14.19 -7.14
N ASN A 148 -6.70 -14.60 -8.14
CA ASN A 148 -8.07 -15.07 -7.92
C ASN A 148 -8.07 -16.32 -7.03
N ASP A 149 -7.30 -17.34 -7.40
CA ASP A 149 -7.25 -18.65 -6.72
C ASP A 149 -6.16 -18.75 -5.63
N ARG A 150 -5.35 -17.71 -5.43
CA ARG A 150 -4.25 -17.67 -4.44
C ARG A 150 -3.28 -18.86 -4.55
N LYS A 151 -2.88 -19.20 -5.78
CA LYS A 151 -2.01 -20.35 -6.04
C LYS A 151 -0.64 -20.16 -5.38
N PRO A 152 -0.21 -21.07 -4.49
CA PRO A 152 1.07 -20.95 -3.78
C PRO A 152 2.29 -20.88 -4.70
N ASP A 153 2.26 -21.56 -5.85
CA ASP A 153 3.38 -21.63 -6.80
C ASP A 153 3.84 -20.25 -7.27
N ALA A 154 2.95 -19.26 -7.35
CA ALA A 154 3.33 -17.90 -7.70
C ALA A 154 4.20 -17.22 -6.64
N VAL A 155 4.05 -17.58 -5.36
CA VAL A 155 4.94 -17.14 -4.28
C VAL A 155 6.34 -17.71 -4.48
N ASP A 156 6.44 -18.99 -4.85
CA ASP A 156 7.73 -19.63 -5.10
C ASP A 156 8.47 -19.00 -6.28
N VAL A 157 7.74 -18.63 -7.34
CA VAL A 157 8.30 -17.90 -8.49
C VAL A 157 8.82 -16.52 -8.07
N VAL A 158 8.05 -15.76 -7.28
CA VAL A 158 8.50 -14.45 -6.76
C VAL A 158 9.72 -14.60 -5.86
N ALA A 159 9.69 -15.57 -4.95
CA ALA A 159 10.81 -15.84 -4.04
C ALA A 159 12.08 -16.24 -4.81
N ALA A 160 11.96 -17.06 -5.86
CA ALA A 160 13.07 -17.41 -6.73
C ALA A 160 13.63 -16.19 -7.46
N LYS A 161 12.75 -15.31 -7.97
CA LYS A 161 13.16 -14.06 -8.63
C LYS A 161 13.92 -13.12 -7.68
N ILE A 162 13.42 -12.92 -6.46
CA ILE A 162 14.10 -12.12 -5.43
C ILE A 162 15.48 -12.70 -5.12
N LYS A 163 15.58 -14.02 -4.91
CA LYS A 163 16.87 -14.69 -4.67
C LYS A 163 17.86 -14.48 -5.82
N GLN A 164 17.39 -14.55 -7.07
CA GLN A 164 18.23 -14.30 -8.24
C GLN A 164 18.76 -12.86 -8.26
N HIS A 165 17.93 -11.86 -7.93
CA HIS A 165 18.36 -10.46 -7.85
C HIS A 165 19.43 -10.23 -6.77
N LEU A 166 19.31 -10.90 -5.61
CA LEU A 166 20.32 -10.81 -4.55
C LEU A 166 21.68 -11.34 -5.02
N ILE A 167 21.71 -12.50 -5.68
CA ILE A 167 22.96 -13.11 -6.17
C ILE A 167 23.64 -12.24 -7.25
N SER A 168 22.87 -11.52 -8.07
CA SER A 168 23.44 -10.69 -9.15
C SER A 168 24.00 -9.34 -8.70
N HIS A 169 23.76 -8.94 -7.44
CA HIS A 169 24.24 -7.68 -6.87
C HIS A 169 25.37 -7.87 -5.84
N ASP A 170 25.82 -9.12 -5.63
CA ASP A 170 27.08 -9.49 -4.95
C ASP A 170 28.23 -9.61 -5.97
#